data_AF-A0A235IMU3-F1
#
_entry.id   AF-A0A235IMU3-F1
#
_cell.length_a   1.000
_cell.length_b   1.000
_cell.length_c   1.000
_cell.angle_alpha   90.00
_cell.angle_beta   90.00
_cell.angle_gamma   90.00
#
_symmetry.space_group_name_H-M   'P 1'
#
loop_
_entity.id
_entity.type
_entity.pdbx_description
1 polymer ?
#
loop_
_entity_poly.entity_id
_entity_poly.type
_entity_poly.pdbx_seq_one_letter_code
_entity_poly.pdbx_strand_id
1 'polypeptide(L)'
;MTDPESQYLLLIGAYRDNEVNATHPLMLMLETIQAFGATVEELLLKPLAAPHITQLLTDTFNCESSQAETLADLLFQKTQGNPFFLTQLLKVLHQDNLLTFDYRSGFWQWDLNRIQSQPITDNVVDLMVNKIQRLSEPTQQVLRLAACVGNRFNLEILAVVNEKSPSATAIDLWSALRAGLILPLSDTYKIPQLLNQSELATYCNTAVQVDYKFLHDRVQQAAYSLIPTDQQKQVHLKVGKLLLHNTEKSQLEEHIFEIVNHLNAGSSLIVEPAERYELAELNLKAGQRAKSSSAFVTALKLLETGVSYLPENSWQDNYLLTLTLYLQSGEAEFLNGKYEEALLIFEQTFSQVQTTLDMCRVNEYRIMCYRMENDLNSAYKIGLNTLELLGLEFTAYPDDAYLLEKLNQTKKVIGDRTTFSLAELPGLAHLKLY
;
A
#
# COMPACT_ATOMS: atom_id res chain seq x y z
N MET A 1 4.48 -27.27 -3.75
CA MET A 1 5.30 -27.09 -4.98
C MET A 1 6.44 -28.10 -5.08
N THR A 2 6.86 -28.68 -3.96
CA THR A 2 7.90 -29.71 -3.87
C THR A 2 7.34 -31.12 -3.69
N ASP A 3 6.04 -31.28 -3.96
CA ASP A 3 5.34 -32.57 -3.89
C ASP A 3 5.83 -33.45 -5.05
N PRO A 4 6.44 -34.62 -4.78
CA PRO A 4 6.94 -35.53 -5.81
C PRO A 4 5.86 -36.02 -6.80
N GLU A 5 4.58 -35.91 -6.43
CA GLU A 5 3.44 -36.29 -7.29
C GLU A 5 3.01 -35.17 -8.25
N SER A 6 3.42 -33.91 -8.03
CA SER A 6 3.11 -32.77 -8.90
C SER A 6 4.08 -32.68 -10.08
N GLN A 7 4.01 -33.64 -11.02
CA GLN A 7 4.95 -33.75 -12.15
C GLN A 7 4.62 -32.89 -13.38
N TYR A 8 3.49 -32.16 -13.38
CA TYR A 8 2.98 -31.46 -14.58
C TYR A 8 2.58 -30.00 -14.31
N LEU A 9 3.33 -29.26 -13.49
CA LEU A 9 3.05 -27.85 -13.20
C LEU A 9 4.19 -26.95 -13.68
N LEU A 10 3.89 -26.08 -14.65
CA LEU A 10 4.76 -24.96 -15.06
C LEU A 10 4.14 -23.65 -14.57
N LEU A 11 4.87 -22.91 -13.75
CA LEU A 11 4.49 -21.55 -13.35
C LEU A 11 5.29 -20.53 -14.16
N ILE A 12 4.58 -19.58 -14.76
CA ILE A 12 5.19 -18.43 -15.44
C ILE A 12 4.77 -17.19 -14.67
N GLY A 13 5.76 -16.50 -14.10
CA GLY A 13 5.59 -15.21 -13.44
C GLY A 13 6.24 -14.10 -14.24
N ALA A 14 5.65 -12.91 -14.20
CA ALA A 14 6.27 -11.69 -14.71
C ALA A 14 6.23 -10.64 -13.61
N TYR A 15 7.37 -10.00 -13.35
CA TYR A 15 7.51 -8.92 -12.38
C TYR A 15 8.45 -7.86 -12.94
N ARG A 16 8.44 -6.68 -12.30
CA ARG A 16 9.38 -5.61 -12.63
C ARG A 16 10.62 -5.73 -11.75
N ASP A 17 11.77 -5.75 -12.39
CA ASP A 17 13.08 -5.83 -11.74
C ASP A 17 13.35 -4.66 -10.78
N ASN A 18 12.78 -3.48 -11.05
CA ASN A 18 12.93 -2.29 -10.22
C ASN A 18 11.96 -2.21 -9.02
N GLU A 19 10.98 -3.10 -8.91
CA GLU A 19 9.99 -3.13 -7.82
C GLU A 19 10.22 -4.33 -6.87
N VAL A 20 11.05 -5.29 -7.26
CA VAL A 20 11.35 -6.52 -6.52
C VAL A 20 12.81 -6.49 -6.09
N ASN A 21 13.06 -6.04 -4.85
CA ASN A 21 14.39 -6.06 -4.26
C ASN A 21 14.71 -7.43 -3.63
N ALA A 22 15.96 -7.63 -3.20
CA ALA A 22 16.41 -8.89 -2.60
C ALA A 22 15.59 -9.32 -1.36
N THR A 23 14.98 -8.36 -0.66
CA THR A 23 14.12 -8.62 0.51
C THR A 23 12.65 -8.85 0.18
N HIS A 24 12.27 -8.76 -1.10
CA HIS A 24 10.87 -8.89 -1.51
C HIS A 24 10.38 -10.33 -1.32
N PRO A 25 9.14 -10.57 -0.84
CA PRO A 25 8.61 -11.92 -0.59
C PRO A 25 8.73 -12.89 -1.78
N LEU A 26 8.65 -12.36 -3.01
CA LEU A 26 8.88 -13.14 -4.22
C LEU A 26 10.30 -13.72 -4.29
N MET A 27 11.34 -12.93 -3.97
CA MET A 27 12.73 -13.40 -4.02
C MET A 27 12.99 -14.48 -2.97
N LEU A 28 12.50 -14.26 -1.75
CA LEU A 28 12.58 -15.25 -0.67
C LEU A 28 11.87 -16.57 -1.04
N MET A 29 10.71 -16.46 -1.70
CA MET A 29 9.99 -17.63 -2.21
C MET A 29 10.79 -18.36 -3.30
N LEU A 30 11.38 -17.65 -4.26
CA LEU A 30 12.19 -18.23 -5.33
C LEU A 30 13.44 -18.92 -4.80
N GLU A 31 14.14 -18.30 -3.83
CA GLU A 31 15.28 -18.91 -3.12
C GLU A 31 14.86 -20.21 -2.42
N THR A 32 13.71 -20.21 -1.75
CA THR A 32 13.16 -21.40 -1.10
C THR A 32 12.87 -22.50 -2.13
N ILE A 33 12.23 -22.16 -3.25
CA ILE A 33 11.91 -23.11 -4.33
C ILE A 33 13.18 -23.73 -4.92
N GLN A 34 14.22 -22.92 -5.16
CA GLN A 34 15.53 -23.41 -5.62
C GLN A 34 16.21 -24.31 -4.59
N ALA A 35 16.14 -23.98 -3.29
CA ALA A 35 16.73 -24.78 -2.22
C ALA A 35 16.11 -26.19 -2.11
N PHE A 36 14.84 -26.35 -2.48
CA PHE A 36 14.17 -27.66 -2.55
C PHE A 36 14.39 -28.41 -3.88
N GLY A 37 15.25 -27.90 -4.77
CA GLY A 37 15.68 -28.59 -5.99
C GLY A 37 14.77 -28.41 -7.21
N ALA A 38 13.81 -27.48 -7.18
CA ALA A 38 13.01 -27.14 -8.35
C ALA A 38 13.80 -26.21 -9.30
N THR A 39 13.63 -26.40 -10.62
CA THR A 39 14.27 -25.55 -11.62
C THR A 39 13.56 -24.20 -11.70
N VAL A 40 14.31 -23.12 -11.49
CA VAL A 40 13.84 -21.74 -11.65
C VAL A 40 14.68 -21.10 -12.75
N GLU A 41 14.03 -20.69 -13.84
CA GLU A 41 14.65 -19.97 -14.94
C GLU A 41 14.21 -18.51 -14.92
N GLU A 42 15.17 -17.59 -14.87
CA GLU A 42 14.91 -16.16 -14.93
C GLU A 42 15.18 -15.64 -16.34
N LEU A 43 14.14 -15.12 -16.99
CA LEU A 43 14.22 -14.52 -18.33
C LEU A 43 14.19 -12.99 -18.23
N LEU A 44 15.37 -12.38 -18.15
CA LEU A 44 15.49 -10.93 -18.12
C LEU A 44 15.17 -10.32 -19.51
N LEU A 45 14.05 -9.60 -19.61
CA LEU A 45 13.65 -8.92 -20.83
C LEU A 45 14.45 -7.63 -21.03
N LYS A 46 15.40 -7.68 -21.97
CA LYS A 46 16.18 -6.50 -22.39
C LYS A 46 15.38 -5.62 -23.36
N PRO A 47 15.73 -4.32 -23.48
CA PRO A 47 15.20 -3.48 -24.55
C PRO A 47 15.46 -4.09 -25.94
N LEU A 48 14.59 -3.79 -26.90
CA LEU A 48 14.73 -4.20 -28.30
C LEU A 48 16.01 -3.61 -28.88
N ALA A 49 16.86 -4.48 -29.43
CA ALA A 49 18.01 -4.04 -30.21
C ALA A 49 17.55 -3.45 -31.57
N ALA A 50 18.38 -2.60 -32.17
CA ALA A 50 18.16 -2.04 -33.50
C ALA A 50 17.70 -3.06 -34.58
N PRO A 51 18.24 -4.30 -34.68
CA PRO A 51 17.73 -5.29 -35.64
C PRO A 51 16.29 -5.72 -35.35
N HIS A 52 15.88 -5.83 -34.08
CA HIS A 52 14.50 -6.17 -33.73
C HIS A 52 13.54 -5.04 -34.09
N ILE A 53 13.96 -3.78 -33.94
CA ILE A 53 13.19 -2.62 -34.38
C ILE A 53 13.07 -2.61 -35.90
N THR A 54 14.18 -2.85 -36.61
CA THR A 54 14.19 -2.92 -38.08
C THR A 54 13.21 -3.98 -38.58
N GLN A 55 13.22 -5.17 -37.97
CA GLN A 55 12.27 -6.24 -38.28
C GLN A 55 10.83 -5.80 -38.02
N LEU A 56 10.55 -5.19 -36.85
CA LEU A 56 9.21 -4.68 -36.53
C LEU A 56 8.71 -3.66 -37.57
N LEU A 57 9.57 -2.74 -38.01
CA LEU A 57 9.21 -1.73 -39.01
C LEU A 57 9.01 -2.35 -40.40
N THR A 58 9.85 -3.31 -40.78
CA THR A 58 9.75 -4.07 -42.02
C THR A 58 8.38 -4.76 -42.09
N ASP A 59 7.99 -5.45 -41.01
CA ASP A 59 6.70 -6.13 -40.90
C ASP A 59 5.51 -5.14 -40.86
N THR A 60 5.67 -3.99 -40.21
CA THR A 60 4.60 -2.99 -40.04
C THR A 60 4.35 -2.19 -41.32
N PHE A 61 5.40 -1.80 -42.03
CA PHE A 61 5.32 -0.95 -43.22
C PHE A 61 5.41 -1.74 -44.53
N ASN A 62 5.64 -3.05 -44.45
CA ASN A 62 5.80 -3.93 -45.62
C ASN A 62 6.84 -3.36 -46.60
N CYS A 63 8.02 -3.02 -46.08
CA CYS A 63 9.14 -2.45 -46.83
C CYS A 63 10.39 -3.31 -46.71
N GLU A 64 11.46 -3.01 -47.46
CA GLU A 64 12.74 -3.72 -47.33
C GLU A 64 13.49 -3.27 -46.07
N SER A 65 14.27 -4.16 -45.46
CA SER A 65 15.03 -3.85 -44.24
C SER A 65 15.99 -2.66 -44.43
N SER A 66 16.61 -2.54 -45.61
CA SER A 66 17.49 -1.42 -45.98
C SER A 66 16.80 -0.04 -45.90
N GLN A 67 15.50 0.00 -46.19
CA GLN A 67 14.69 1.22 -46.10
C GLN A 67 14.32 1.51 -44.65
N ALA A 68 14.00 0.47 -43.87
CA ALA A 68 13.62 0.57 -42.47
C ALA A 68 14.80 0.91 -41.54
N GLU A 69 16.03 0.53 -41.87
CA GLU A 69 17.24 0.69 -41.04
C GLU A 69 17.43 2.12 -40.53
N THR A 70 17.36 3.10 -41.43
CA THR A 70 17.61 4.51 -41.06
C THR A 70 16.55 5.05 -40.11
N LEU A 71 15.29 4.61 -40.28
CA LEU A 71 14.21 4.94 -39.36
C LEU A 71 14.34 4.15 -38.05
N ALA A 72 14.75 2.89 -38.11
CA ALA A 72 14.98 2.04 -36.95
C ALA A 72 16.07 2.60 -36.04
N ASP A 73 17.17 3.09 -36.60
CA ASP A 73 18.25 3.72 -35.85
C ASP A 73 17.78 5.02 -35.18
N LEU A 74 17.04 5.86 -35.91
CA LEU A 74 16.48 7.09 -35.35
C LEU A 74 15.48 6.80 -34.22
N LEU A 75 14.62 5.79 -34.40
CA LEU A 75 13.68 5.36 -33.37
C LEU A 75 14.40 4.67 -32.20
N PHE A 76 15.45 3.90 -32.44
CA PHE A 76 16.26 3.28 -31.39
C PHE A 76 16.95 4.34 -30.54
N GLN A 77 17.59 5.34 -31.14
CA GLN A 77 18.20 6.47 -30.44
C GLN A 77 17.19 7.20 -29.55
N LYS A 78 15.96 7.37 -30.02
CA LYS A 78 14.91 8.11 -29.32
C LYS A 78 14.12 7.28 -28.28
N THR A 79 14.18 5.95 -28.36
CA THR A 79 13.37 5.05 -27.49
C THR A 79 14.20 4.12 -26.64
N GLN A 80 15.51 4.06 -26.88
CA GLN A 80 16.48 3.16 -26.24
C GLN A 80 16.01 1.69 -26.27
N GLY A 81 15.30 1.30 -27.33
CA GLY A 81 14.78 -0.05 -27.49
C GLY A 81 13.50 -0.37 -26.72
N ASN A 82 12.88 0.59 -26.03
CA ASN A 82 11.68 0.27 -25.27
C ASN A 82 10.46 0.07 -26.20
N PRO A 83 9.85 -1.15 -26.26
CA PRO A 83 8.74 -1.44 -27.19
C PRO A 83 7.53 -0.52 -27.02
N PHE A 84 7.24 -0.12 -25.78
CA PHE A 84 6.13 0.78 -25.49
C PHE A 84 6.38 2.19 -26.05
N PHE A 85 7.61 2.71 -25.89
CA PHE A 85 8.01 3.99 -26.47
C PHE A 85 7.96 3.96 -27.99
N LEU A 86 8.49 2.89 -28.57
CA LEU A 86 8.55 2.69 -30.02
C LEU A 86 7.14 2.73 -30.63
N THR A 87 6.21 1.93 -30.10
CA THR A 87 4.83 1.90 -30.59
C THR A 87 4.10 3.23 -30.39
N GLN A 88 4.35 3.93 -29.29
CA GLN A 88 3.73 5.23 -29.03
C GLN A 88 4.30 6.33 -29.92
N LEU A 89 5.60 6.34 -30.15
CA LEU A 89 6.26 7.29 -31.04
C LEU A 89 5.77 7.11 -32.47
N LEU A 90 5.67 5.87 -32.97
CA LEU A 90 5.09 5.58 -34.28
C LEU A 90 3.67 6.15 -34.44
N LYS A 91 2.81 6.02 -33.41
CA LYS A 91 1.46 6.60 -33.41
C LYS A 91 1.48 8.13 -33.48
N VAL A 92 2.37 8.78 -32.72
CA VAL A 92 2.51 10.25 -32.73
C VAL A 92 3.01 10.74 -34.08
N LEU A 93 4.04 10.10 -34.64
CA LEU A 93 4.57 10.48 -35.95
C LEU A 93 3.53 10.30 -37.07
N HIS A 94 2.68 9.28 -36.98
CA HIS A 94 1.55 9.13 -37.89
C HIS A 94 0.49 10.24 -37.69
N GLN A 95 0.12 10.56 -36.45
CA GLN A 95 -0.84 11.64 -36.15
C GLN A 95 -0.36 13.02 -36.63
N ASP A 96 0.94 13.29 -36.51
CA ASP A 96 1.58 14.53 -36.94
C ASP A 96 1.88 14.57 -38.45
N ASN A 97 1.43 13.56 -39.22
CA ASN A 97 1.68 13.39 -40.66
C ASN A 97 3.17 13.36 -41.04
N LEU A 98 4.02 12.81 -40.16
CA LEU A 98 5.44 12.54 -40.40
C LEU A 98 5.69 11.12 -40.91
N LEU A 99 4.74 10.20 -40.65
CA LEU A 99 4.62 8.89 -41.29
C LEU A 99 3.32 8.88 -42.08
N THR A 100 3.40 8.84 -43.41
CA THR A 100 2.23 8.90 -44.29
C THR A 100 2.25 7.78 -45.31
N PHE A 101 1.10 7.16 -45.54
CA PHE A 101 0.95 6.20 -46.62
C PHE A 101 0.65 6.93 -47.93
N ASP A 102 1.52 6.79 -48.93
CA ASP A 102 1.27 7.34 -50.25
C ASP A 102 0.46 6.36 -51.09
N TYR A 103 -0.84 6.66 -51.23
CA TYR A 103 -1.78 5.86 -52.00
C TYR A 103 -1.46 5.73 -53.50
N ARG A 104 -0.60 6.61 -54.05
CA ARG A 104 -0.21 6.53 -55.48
C ARG A 104 0.92 5.54 -55.70
N SER A 105 1.91 5.54 -54.82
CA SER A 105 3.06 4.63 -54.90
C SER A 105 2.84 3.31 -54.16
N GLY A 106 1.89 3.26 -53.22
CA GLY A 106 1.57 2.07 -52.43
C GLY A 106 2.57 1.80 -51.29
N PHE A 107 3.39 2.79 -50.93
CA PHE A 107 4.42 2.66 -49.90
C PHE A 107 4.25 3.71 -48.80
N TRP A 108 4.78 3.37 -47.62
CA TRP A 108 4.95 4.32 -46.53
C TRP A 108 6.09 5.28 -46.83
N GLN A 109 5.87 6.56 -46.53
CA GLN A 109 6.85 7.63 -46.66
C GLN A 109 7.05 8.31 -45.31
N TRP A 110 8.29 8.71 -45.05
CA TRP A 110 8.66 9.39 -43.81
C TRP A 110 9.74 10.44 -44.04
N ASP A 111 9.66 11.54 -43.29
CA ASP A 111 10.63 12.62 -43.35
C ASP A 111 11.59 12.52 -42.16
N LEU A 112 12.76 11.92 -42.40
CA LEU A 112 13.77 11.71 -41.36
C LEU A 112 14.25 13.02 -40.71
N ASN A 113 14.37 14.10 -41.49
CA ASN A 113 14.83 15.38 -40.97
C ASN A 113 13.81 15.98 -40.00
N ARG A 114 12.52 15.92 -40.37
CA ARG A 114 11.44 16.39 -39.49
C ARG A 114 11.30 15.51 -38.24
N ILE A 115 11.41 14.19 -38.38
CA ILE A 115 11.37 13.25 -37.23
C ILE A 115 12.56 13.49 -36.29
N GLN A 116 13.75 13.74 -36.84
CA GLN A 116 14.93 14.03 -36.04
C GLN A 116 14.78 15.35 -35.27
N SER A 117 14.24 16.38 -35.93
CA SER A 117 14.01 17.72 -35.35
C SER A 117 12.88 17.77 -34.32
N GLN A 118 12.03 16.74 -34.22
CA GLN A 118 11.03 16.72 -33.16
C GLN A 118 11.70 16.54 -31.79
N PRO A 119 11.36 17.41 -30.81
CA PRO A 119 11.76 17.22 -29.42
C PRO A 119 11.02 15.98 -28.91
N ILE A 120 11.70 14.84 -28.96
CA ILE A 120 11.21 13.60 -28.40
C ILE A 120 11.92 13.49 -27.07
N THR A 121 11.13 13.62 -26.03
CA THR A 121 11.60 13.56 -24.65
C THR A 121 12.06 12.14 -24.37
N ASP A 122 13.27 11.99 -23.82
CA ASP A 122 13.96 10.72 -23.55
C ASP A 122 13.20 9.79 -22.56
N ASN A 123 12.03 10.21 -22.06
CA ASN A 123 11.21 9.52 -21.08
C ASN A 123 9.72 9.46 -21.50
N VAL A 124 9.07 8.29 -21.33
CA VAL A 124 7.63 8.10 -21.59
C VAL A 124 6.82 9.02 -20.70
N VAL A 125 7.31 9.23 -19.48
CA VAL A 125 6.67 10.15 -18.54
C VAL A 125 6.57 11.52 -19.19
N ASP A 126 7.63 12.03 -19.81
CA ASP A 126 7.63 13.34 -20.47
C ASP A 126 6.76 13.38 -21.74
N LEU A 127 6.69 12.30 -22.51
CA LEU A 127 5.76 12.21 -23.65
C LEU A 127 4.31 12.25 -23.17
N MET A 128 4.01 11.53 -22.10
CA MET A 128 2.67 11.54 -21.49
C MET A 128 2.37 12.87 -20.81
N VAL A 129 3.35 13.51 -20.17
CA VAL A 129 3.27 14.88 -19.64
C VAL A 129 2.88 15.84 -20.75
N ASN A 130 3.59 15.81 -21.89
CA ASN A 130 3.27 16.63 -23.06
C ASN A 130 1.85 16.36 -23.59
N LYS A 131 1.42 15.09 -23.63
CA LYS A 131 0.04 14.73 -24.02
C LYS A 131 -0.99 15.30 -23.05
N ILE A 132 -0.74 15.20 -21.75
CA ILE A 132 -1.64 15.73 -20.71
C ILE A 132 -1.67 17.26 -20.78
N GLN A 133 -0.53 17.93 -20.95
CA GLN A 133 -0.43 19.39 -21.05
C GLN A 133 -1.18 19.99 -22.25
N ARG A 134 -1.44 19.21 -23.30
CA ARG A 134 -2.26 19.61 -24.46
C ARG A 134 -3.77 19.54 -24.18
N LEU A 135 -4.20 18.92 -23.08
CA LEU A 135 -5.61 18.85 -22.68
C LEU A 135 -6.05 20.16 -22.02
N SER A 136 -7.36 20.33 -21.84
CA SER A 136 -7.89 21.49 -21.10
C SER A 136 -7.40 21.49 -19.65
N GLU A 137 -7.25 22.67 -19.07
CA GLU A 137 -6.82 22.81 -17.67
C GLU A 137 -7.68 21.98 -16.69
N PRO A 138 -9.03 21.94 -16.81
CA PRO A 138 -9.85 21.09 -15.96
C PRO A 138 -9.51 19.60 -16.09
N THR A 139 -9.21 19.11 -17.31
CA THR A 139 -8.79 17.73 -17.51
C THR A 139 -7.42 17.46 -16.89
N GLN A 140 -6.48 18.39 -17.03
CA GLN A 140 -5.15 18.24 -16.41
C GLN A 140 -5.27 18.17 -14.89
N GLN A 141 -6.10 19.04 -14.30
CA GLN A 141 -6.30 19.08 -12.87
C GLN A 141 -6.94 17.79 -12.34
N VAL A 142 -8.00 17.30 -12.97
CA VAL A 142 -8.64 16.04 -12.54
C VAL A 142 -7.70 14.83 -12.72
N LEU A 143 -6.85 14.81 -13.75
CA LEU A 143 -5.85 13.74 -13.92
C LEU A 143 -4.77 13.77 -12.84
N ARG A 144 -4.31 14.95 -12.40
CA ARG A 144 -3.39 15.09 -11.26
C ARG A 144 -4.00 14.52 -9.98
N LEU A 145 -5.25 14.87 -9.70
CA LEU A 145 -5.99 14.35 -8.54
C LEU A 145 -6.19 12.83 -8.63
N ALA A 146 -6.59 12.32 -9.80
CA ALA A 146 -6.72 10.89 -10.04
C ALA A 146 -5.39 10.15 -9.84
N ALA A 147 -4.27 10.75 -10.25
CA ALA A 147 -2.95 10.18 -10.06
C ALA A 147 -2.54 10.07 -8.59
N CYS A 148 -3.00 11.01 -7.74
CA CYS A 148 -2.85 10.92 -6.30
C CYS A 148 -3.70 9.77 -5.72
N VAL A 149 -4.95 9.62 -6.15
CA VAL A 149 -5.86 8.57 -5.66
C VAL A 149 -5.31 7.18 -6.00
N GLY A 150 -4.82 6.97 -7.23
CA GLY A 150 -4.16 5.72 -7.61
C GLY A 150 -4.30 5.37 -9.09
N ASN A 151 -3.73 4.22 -9.47
CA ASN A 151 -3.83 3.72 -10.84
C ASN A 151 -5.27 3.35 -11.23
N ARG A 152 -6.08 2.97 -10.24
CA ARG A 152 -7.53 2.71 -10.36
C ARG A 152 -8.24 3.66 -9.43
N PHE A 153 -9.35 4.23 -9.88
CA PHE A 153 -10.10 5.19 -9.09
C PHE A 153 -11.59 5.16 -9.46
N ASN A 154 -12.42 5.39 -8.45
CA ASN A 154 -13.86 5.49 -8.59
C ASN A 154 -14.28 6.94 -8.90
N LEU A 155 -15.29 7.13 -9.75
CA LEU A 155 -15.78 8.46 -10.12
C LEU A 155 -16.32 9.26 -8.93
N GLU A 156 -17.02 8.63 -7.99
CA GLU A 156 -17.61 9.30 -6.82
C GLU A 156 -16.50 9.84 -5.92
N ILE A 157 -15.50 9.00 -5.64
CA ILE A 157 -14.30 9.39 -4.88
C ILE A 157 -13.56 10.54 -5.58
N LEU A 158 -13.32 10.41 -6.88
CA LEU A 158 -12.61 11.45 -7.62
C LEU A 158 -13.42 12.75 -7.69
N ALA A 159 -14.75 12.68 -7.75
CA ALA A 159 -15.62 13.85 -7.74
C ALA A 159 -15.58 14.59 -6.39
N VAL A 160 -15.55 13.84 -5.28
CA VAL A 160 -15.33 14.39 -3.93
C VAL A 160 -13.99 15.14 -3.88
N VAL A 161 -12.91 14.52 -4.37
CA VAL A 161 -11.57 15.12 -4.37
C VAL A 161 -11.45 16.31 -5.32
N ASN A 162 -12.17 16.27 -6.45
CA ASN A 162 -12.28 17.37 -7.42
C ASN A 162 -13.27 18.46 -6.99
N GLU A 163 -13.97 18.27 -5.87
CA GLU A 163 -14.99 19.18 -5.31
C GLU A 163 -16.08 19.57 -6.34
N LYS A 164 -16.49 18.61 -7.16
CA LYS A 164 -17.52 18.76 -8.20
C LYS A 164 -18.52 17.62 -8.15
N SER A 165 -19.64 17.74 -8.87
CA SER A 165 -20.54 16.61 -9.05
C SER A 165 -19.86 15.48 -9.87
N PRO A 166 -20.30 14.22 -9.74
CA PRO A 166 -19.84 13.12 -10.58
C PRO A 166 -19.96 13.41 -12.08
N SER A 167 -21.07 14.03 -12.49
CA SER A 167 -21.31 14.43 -13.89
C SER A 167 -20.33 15.49 -14.39
N ALA A 168 -20.04 16.52 -13.59
CA ALA A 168 -19.05 17.54 -13.96
C ALA A 168 -17.63 16.97 -14.00
N THR A 169 -17.28 16.08 -13.07
CA THR A 169 -15.98 15.39 -13.06
C THR A 169 -15.83 14.44 -14.25
N ALA A 170 -16.89 13.73 -14.65
CA ALA A 170 -16.89 12.89 -15.84
C ALA A 170 -16.70 13.71 -17.13
N ILE A 171 -17.29 14.91 -17.19
CA ILE A 171 -17.06 15.89 -18.26
C ILE A 171 -15.57 16.27 -18.32
N ASP A 172 -14.95 16.58 -17.18
CA ASP A 172 -13.53 16.93 -17.13
C ASP A 172 -12.63 15.76 -17.58
N LEU A 173 -13.01 14.50 -17.32
CA LEU A 173 -12.28 13.30 -17.73
C LEU A 173 -12.47 12.94 -19.23
N TRP A 174 -13.47 13.51 -19.90
CA TRP A 174 -13.86 13.11 -21.25
C TRP A 174 -12.73 13.21 -22.27
N SER A 175 -11.95 14.29 -22.23
CA SER A 175 -10.84 14.47 -23.18
C SER A 175 -9.70 13.48 -22.92
N ALA A 176 -9.48 13.09 -21.67
CA ALA A 176 -8.51 12.07 -21.30
C ALA A 176 -8.92 10.66 -21.74
N LEU A 177 -10.22 10.33 -21.67
CA LEU A 177 -10.78 9.09 -22.21
C LEU A 177 -10.58 9.01 -23.73
N ARG A 178 -10.91 10.09 -24.46
CA ARG A 178 -10.70 10.15 -25.92
C ARG A 178 -9.22 10.08 -26.32
N ALA A 179 -8.34 10.66 -25.51
CA ALA A 179 -6.89 10.58 -25.70
C ALA A 179 -6.29 9.20 -25.33
N GLY A 180 -7.09 8.29 -24.76
CA GLY A 180 -6.65 6.96 -24.33
C GLY A 180 -5.70 7.00 -23.13
N LEU A 181 -5.79 8.02 -22.28
CA LEU A 181 -4.95 8.13 -21.08
C LEU A 181 -5.52 7.32 -19.91
N ILE A 182 -6.85 7.20 -19.86
CA ILE A 182 -7.61 6.45 -18.87
C ILE A 182 -8.64 5.57 -19.58
N LEU A 183 -9.06 4.49 -18.92
CA LEU A 183 -10.02 3.51 -19.40
C LEU A 183 -11.09 3.25 -18.32
N PRO A 184 -12.37 3.13 -18.68
CA PRO A 184 -13.38 2.61 -17.75
C PRO A 184 -13.21 1.10 -17.55
N LEU A 185 -13.53 0.62 -16.35
CA LEU A 185 -13.38 -0.78 -15.92
C LEU A 185 -14.69 -1.60 -15.91
N SER A 186 -15.85 -0.96 -16.01
CA SER A 186 -17.14 -1.66 -16.05
C SER A 186 -17.52 -2.10 -17.46
N ASP A 187 -18.25 -3.22 -17.57
CA ASP A 187 -18.70 -3.86 -18.83
C ASP A 187 -19.65 -3.01 -19.69
N THR A 188 -19.98 -1.80 -19.25
CA THR A 188 -20.59 -0.75 -20.09
C THR A 188 -19.59 -0.07 -21.03
N TYR A 189 -18.37 -0.62 -21.14
CA TYR A 189 -17.20 -0.20 -21.94
C TYR A 189 -17.45 0.16 -23.43
N LYS A 190 -18.61 -0.11 -24.02
CA LYS A 190 -18.92 0.37 -25.40
C LYS A 190 -19.24 1.87 -25.49
N ILE A 191 -19.31 2.58 -24.38
CA ILE A 191 -19.90 3.92 -24.33
C ILE A 191 -18.98 5.09 -24.75
N PRO A 192 -17.67 5.18 -24.41
CA PRO A 192 -16.91 6.41 -24.66
C PRO A 192 -16.65 6.74 -26.15
N GLN A 193 -16.80 5.77 -27.05
CA GLN A 193 -16.72 6.01 -28.49
C GLN A 193 -18.08 6.34 -29.13
N LEU A 194 -19.19 6.04 -28.45
CA LEU A 194 -20.56 6.17 -28.98
C LEU A 194 -21.36 7.29 -28.33
N LEU A 195 -21.04 7.71 -27.10
CA LEU A 195 -21.74 8.81 -26.43
C LEU A 195 -21.08 10.16 -26.69
N ASN A 196 -21.89 11.21 -26.75
CA ASN A 196 -21.42 12.59 -26.67
C ASN A 196 -21.30 13.05 -25.20
N GLN A 197 -20.70 14.23 -24.99
CA GLN A 197 -20.44 14.77 -23.64
C GLN A 197 -21.73 14.91 -22.80
N SER A 198 -22.87 15.24 -23.41
CA SER A 198 -24.17 15.36 -22.74
C SER A 198 -24.75 14.01 -22.30
N GLU A 199 -24.62 12.97 -23.12
CA GLU A 199 -25.10 11.62 -22.81
C GLU A 199 -24.29 10.98 -21.69
N LEU A 200 -22.96 11.22 -21.66
CA LEU A 200 -22.10 10.77 -20.56
C LEU A 200 -22.52 11.39 -19.22
N ALA A 201 -22.81 12.70 -19.21
CA ALA A 201 -23.24 13.40 -18.00
C ALA A 201 -24.58 12.87 -17.46
N THR A 202 -25.49 12.48 -18.34
CA THR A 202 -26.78 11.91 -17.95
C THR A 202 -26.63 10.47 -17.44
N TYR A 203 -25.76 9.68 -18.08
CA TYR A 203 -25.46 8.33 -17.66
C TYR A 203 -24.79 8.29 -16.27
N CYS A 204 -23.81 9.15 -16.01
CA CYS A 204 -23.14 9.24 -14.71
C CYS A 204 -24.06 9.69 -13.56
N ASN A 205 -25.21 10.29 -13.86
CA ASN A 205 -26.23 10.62 -12.86
C ASN A 205 -27.18 9.43 -12.56
N THR A 206 -27.15 8.36 -13.35
CA THR A 206 -28.12 7.24 -13.31
C THR A 206 -27.50 5.87 -13.11
N ALA A 207 -26.22 5.69 -13.45
CA ALA A 207 -25.50 4.44 -13.31
C ALA A 207 -24.72 4.34 -11.99
N VAL A 208 -24.75 3.15 -11.40
CA VAL A 208 -23.98 2.74 -10.22
C VAL A 208 -22.48 2.67 -10.56
N GLN A 209 -21.64 3.21 -9.67
CA GLN A 209 -20.17 3.12 -9.61
C GLN A 209 -19.45 2.93 -10.96
N VAL A 210 -18.93 4.04 -11.48
CA VAL A 210 -18.02 4.02 -12.64
C VAL A 210 -16.59 4.02 -12.15
N ASP A 211 -15.91 2.89 -12.33
CA ASP A 211 -14.49 2.77 -12.06
C ASP A 211 -13.67 3.04 -13.31
N TYR A 212 -12.55 3.74 -13.12
CA TYR A 212 -11.57 4.01 -14.14
C TYR A 212 -10.20 3.45 -13.74
N LYS A 213 -9.34 3.27 -14.73
CA LYS A 213 -7.90 3.08 -14.53
C LYS A 213 -7.10 3.94 -15.49
N PHE A 214 -5.87 4.29 -15.13
CA PHE A 214 -4.93 4.74 -16.14
C PHE A 214 -4.64 3.61 -17.12
N LEU A 215 -4.45 3.95 -18.40
CA LEU A 215 -4.10 2.95 -19.42
C LEU A 215 -2.82 2.21 -19.03
N HIS A 216 -1.86 2.95 -18.46
CA HIS A 216 -0.61 2.44 -17.92
C HIS A 216 -0.17 3.26 -16.70
N ASP A 217 0.60 2.64 -15.80
CA ASP A 217 1.19 3.30 -14.63
C ASP A 217 2.06 4.51 -15.00
N ARG A 218 2.66 4.52 -16.20
CA ARG A 218 3.43 5.66 -16.70
C ARG A 218 2.56 6.90 -16.96
N VAL A 219 1.29 6.72 -17.31
CA VAL A 219 0.35 7.83 -17.47
C VAL A 219 -0.02 8.41 -16.10
N GLN A 220 -0.22 7.54 -15.09
CA GLN A 220 -0.40 7.97 -13.71
C GLN A 220 0.83 8.76 -13.23
N GLN A 221 2.04 8.24 -13.44
CA GLN A 221 3.29 8.93 -13.07
C GLN A 221 3.43 10.28 -13.75
N ALA A 222 3.09 10.38 -15.04
CA ALA A 222 3.11 11.65 -15.78
C ALA A 222 2.08 12.66 -15.25
N ALA A 223 0.87 12.20 -14.94
CA ALA A 223 -0.14 13.04 -14.32
C ALA A 223 0.29 13.49 -12.92
N TYR A 224 0.94 12.62 -12.14
CA TYR A 224 1.46 12.95 -10.81
C TYR A 224 2.63 13.93 -10.87
N SER A 225 3.57 13.76 -11.81
CA SER A 225 4.74 14.64 -11.96
C SER A 225 4.38 16.07 -12.39
N LEU A 226 3.16 16.28 -12.92
CA LEU A 226 2.63 17.61 -13.21
C LEU A 226 2.21 18.38 -11.95
N ILE A 227 2.17 17.74 -10.79
CA ILE A 227 1.94 18.41 -9.51
C ILE A 227 3.28 19.01 -9.05
N PRO A 228 3.37 20.34 -8.87
CA PRO A 228 4.57 20.98 -8.32
C PRO A 228 4.99 20.32 -7.01
N THR A 229 6.30 20.06 -6.84
CA THR A 229 6.83 19.32 -5.68
C THR A 229 6.50 19.97 -4.34
N ASP A 230 6.38 21.29 -4.31
CA ASP A 230 5.95 22.08 -3.16
C ASP A 230 4.45 21.93 -2.85
N GLN A 231 3.63 21.53 -3.84
CA GLN A 231 2.18 21.34 -3.70
C GLN A 231 1.78 19.89 -3.44
N GLN A 232 2.63 18.90 -3.74
CA GLN A 232 2.30 17.47 -3.61
C GLN A 232 1.77 17.12 -2.21
N LYS A 233 2.45 17.57 -1.15
CA LYS A 233 2.02 17.34 0.23
C LYS A 233 0.66 17.96 0.54
N GLN A 234 0.41 19.17 0.03
CA GLN A 234 -0.86 19.86 0.21
C GLN A 234 -1.99 19.14 -0.52
N VAL A 235 -1.74 18.64 -1.73
CA VAL A 235 -2.71 17.84 -2.48
C VAL A 235 -3.03 16.55 -1.74
N HIS A 236 -2.02 15.80 -1.28
CA HIS A 236 -2.24 14.58 -0.49
C HIS A 236 -3.04 14.85 0.79
N LEU A 237 -2.69 15.90 1.55
CA LEU A 237 -3.43 16.27 2.75
C LEU A 237 -4.90 16.59 2.42
N LYS A 238 -5.14 17.37 1.36
CA LYS A 238 -6.49 17.74 0.92
C LYS A 238 -7.30 16.51 0.52
N VAL A 239 -6.72 15.61 -0.27
CA VAL A 239 -7.36 14.35 -0.68
C VAL A 239 -7.72 13.53 0.56
N GLY A 240 -6.78 13.33 1.48
CA GLY A 240 -7.02 12.56 2.70
C GLY A 240 -8.13 13.14 3.57
N LYS A 241 -8.16 14.48 3.76
CA LYS A 241 -9.22 15.17 4.52
C LYS A 241 -10.58 15.04 3.85
N LEU A 242 -10.65 15.18 2.52
CA LEU A 242 -11.90 15.04 1.77
C LEU A 242 -12.44 13.60 1.82
N LEU A 243 -11.57 12.60 1.67
CA LEU A 243 -11.94 11.19 1.82
C LEU A 243 -12.48 10.91 3.23
N LEU A 244 -11.76 11.35 4.27
CA LEU A 244 -12.18 11.15 5.66
C LEU A 244 -13.54 11.78 5.95
N HIS A 245 -13.78 13.01 5.47
CA HIS A 245 -15.03 13.72 5.73
C HIS A 245 -16.24 13.12 5.00
N ASN A 246 -16.03 12.52 3.82
CA ASN A 246 -17.12 11.95 3.00
C ASN A 246 -17.30 10.44 3.19
N THR A 247 -16.46 9.78 3.99
CA THR A 247 -16.61 8.37 4.31
C THR A 247 -17.51 8.20 5.55
N GLU A 248 -18.57 7.41 5.42
CA GLU A 248 -19.42 7.08 6.57
C GLU A 248 -18.63 6.29 7.62
N LYS A 249 -18.96 6.46 8.90
CA LYS A 249 -18.27 5.76 10.00
C LYS A 249 -18.30 4.23 9.86
N SER A 250 -19.36 3.69 9.27
CA SER A 250 -19.54 2.25 8.96
C SER A 250 -18.56 1.75 7.89
N GLN A 251 -18.14 2.62 6.96
CA GLN A 251 -17.25 2.30 5.84
C GLN A 251 -15.81 2.74 6.09
N LEU A 252 -15.54 3.48 7.18
CA LEU A 252 -14.22 4.00 7.50
C LEU A 252 -13.17 2.88 7.56
N GLU A 253 -13.52 1.73 8.15
CA GLU A 253 -12.59 0.61 8.22
C GLU A 253 -12.19 0.14 6.82
N GLU A 254 -13.11 0.07 5.86
CA GLU A 254 -12.86 -0.39 4.50
C GLU A 254 -11.89 0.53 3.74
N HIS A 255 -12.04 1.85 3.89
CA HIS A 255 -11.23 2.87 3.23
C HIS A 255 -10.02 3.36 4.04
N ILE A 256 -9.79 2.82 5.24
CA ILE A 256 -8.80 3.36 6.19
C ILE A 256 -7.40 3.50 5.58
N PHE A 257 -6.96 2.53 4.77
CA PHE A 257 -5.63 2.53 4.18
C PHE A 257 -5.45 3.66 3.16
N GLU A 258 -6.44 3.92 2.31
CA GLU A 258 -6.41 5.00 1.33
C GLU A 258 -6.32 6.35 2.06
N ILE A 259 -7.18 6.54 3.06
CA ILE A 259 -7.24 7.76 3.87
C ILE A 259 -5.88 8.02 4.56
N VAL A 260 -5.35 7.05 5.32
CA VAL A 260 -4.11 7.26 6.07
C VAL A 260 -2.90 7.43 5.16
N ASN A 261 -2.85 6.75 4.01
CA ASN A 261 -1.75 6.93 3.06
C ASN A 261 -1.67 8.38 2.57
N HIS A 262 -2.82 8.99 2.27
CA HIS A 262 -2.90 10.39 1.87
C HIS A 262 -2.55 11.35 3.00
N LEU A 263 -3.15 11.15 4.19
CA LEU A 263 -2.88 12.02 5.33
C LEU A 263 -1.42 11.92 5.79
N ASN A 264 -0.83 10.73 5.79
CA ASN A 264 0.57 10.52 6.14
C ASN A 264 1.53 11.18 5.14
N ALA A 265 1.22 11.16 3.84
CA ALA A 265 2.03 11.86 2.83
C ALA A 265 2.00 13.40 3.00
N GLY A 266 0.90 13.93 3.56
CA GLY A 266 0.73 15.36 3.88
C GLY A 266 1.08 15.75 5.31
N SER A 267 1.55 14.82 6.15
CA SER A 267 1.59 14.99 7.60
C SER A 267 2.50 16.11 8.09
N SER A 268 3.55 16.46 7.34
CA SER A 268 4.44 17.58 7.72
C SER A 268 3.76 18.95 7.69
N LEU A 269 2.54 19.05 7.14
CA LEU A 269 1.72 20.26 7.15
C LEU A 269 0.72 20.29 8.32
N ILE A 270 0.61 19.20 9.09
CA ILE A 270 -0.28 19.08 10.25
C ILE A 270 0.50 19.48 11.51
N VAL A 271 0.22 20.68 12.01
CA VAL A 271 0.91 21.26 13.17
C VAL A 271 0.05 21.20 14.43
N GLU A 272 -1.26 21.35 14.29
CA GLU A 272 -2.20 21.40 15.42
C GLU A 272 -2.22 20.07 16.19
N PRO A 273 -2.02 20.06 17.52
CA PRO A 273 -2.01 18.83 18.32
C PRO A 273 -3.28 17.98 18.18
N ALA A 274 -4.45 18.62 18.06
CA ALA A 274 -5.71 17.90 17.88
C ALA A 274 -5.74 17.11 16.57
N GLU A 275 -5.31 17.70 15.45
CA GLU A 275 -5.23 17.00 14.16
C GLU A 275 -4.16 15.90 14.17
N ARG A 276 -3.06 16.10 14.91
CA ARG A 276 -2.04 15.06 15.09
C ARG A 276 -2.57 13.85 15.84
N TYR A 277 -3.37 14.05 16.89
CA TYR A 277 -4.04 12.95 17.60
C TYR A 277 -5.05 12.23 16.71
N GLU A 278 -5.84 12.95 15.92
CA GLU A 278 -6.76 12.34 14.97
C GLU A 278 -6.01 11.45 13.96
N LEU A 279 -4.90 11.93 13.41
CA LEU A 279 -4.07 11.14 12.49
C LEU A 279 -3.42 9.93 13.18
N ALA A 280 -3.00 10.07 14.44
CA ALA A 280 -2.50 8.96 15.25
C ALA A 280 -3.58 7.88 15.46
N GLU A 281 -4.82 8.28 15.74
CA GLU A 281 -5.95 7.37 15.90
C GLU A 281 -6.31 6.63 14.60
N LEU A 282 -6.27 7.33 13.45
CA LEU A 282 -6.51 6.72 12.15
C LEU A 282 -5.41 5.69 11.81
N ASN A 283 -4.15 6.00 12.10
CA ASN A 283 -3.03 5.07 11.93
C ASN A 283 -3.14 3.87 12.89
N LEU A 284 -3.62 4.06 14.12
CA LEU A 284 -3.91 2.96 15.04
C LEU A 284 -4.95 2.00 14.45
N LYS A 285 -6.07 2.52 13.93
CA LYS A 285 -7.12 1.70 13.29
C LYS A 285 -6.57 0.95 12.07
N ALA A 286 -5.80 1.63 11.21
CA ALA A 286 -5.18 1.02 10.04
C ALA A 286 -4.19 -0.09 10.44
N GLY A 287 -3.37 0.14 11.46
CA GLY A 287 -2.42 -0.81 12.00
C GLY A 287 -3.10 -2.06 12.59
N GLN A 288 -4.17 -1.87 13.36
CA GLN A 288 -4.99 -2.96 13.89
C GLN A 288 -5.62 -3.80 12.77
N ARG A 289 -6.17 -3.16 11.73
CA ARG A 289 -6.75 -3.87 10.57
C ARG A 289 -5.68 -4.68 9.81
N ALA A 290 -4.50 -4.10 9.60
CA ALA A 290 -3.38 -4.80 8.98
C ALA A 290 -2.93 -6.01 9.82
N LYS A 291 -2.84 -5.84 11.15
CA LYS A 291 -2.48 -6.92 12.08
C LYS A 291 -3.51 -8.05 12.05
N SER A 292 -4.81 -7.74 12.09
CA SER A 292 -5.90 -8.72 11.97
C SER A 292 -5.88 -9.50 10.65
N SER A 293 -5.29 -8.91 9.61
CA SER A 293 -5.08 -9.54 8.29
C SER A 293 -3.72 -10.25 8.18
N SER A 294 -2.98 -10.39 9.29
CA SER A 294 -1.61 -10.93 9.35
C SER A 294 -0.56 -10.19 8.50
N ALA A 295 -0.84 -8.93 8.11
CA ALA A 295 0.11 -8.06 7.41
C ALA A 295 1.02 -7.33 8.42
N PHE A 296 1.82 -8.09 9.18
CA PHE A 296 2.55 -7.59 10.35
C PHE A 296 3.56 -6.48 10.04
N VAL A 297 4.24 -6.53 8.89
CA VAL A 297 5.18 -5.47 8.45
C VAL A 297 4.44 -4.15 8.19
N THR A 298 3.28 -4.22 7.53
CA THR A 298 2.42 -3.05 7.27
C THR A 298 1.82 -2.51 8.56
N ALA A 299 1.39 -3.39 9.46
CA ALA A 299 0.87 -3.01 10.76
C ALA A 299 1.91 -2.24 11.58
N LEU A 300 3.14 -2.76 11.66
CA LEU A 300 4.23 -2.10 12.35
C LEU A 300 4.47 -0.68 11.82
N LYS A 301 4.65 -0.54 10.50
CA LYS A 301 4.89 0.76 9.86
C LYS A 301 3.80 1.79 10.18
N LEU A 302 2.53 1.37 10.14
CA LEU A 302 1.38 2.24 10.44
C LEU A 302 1.37 2.63 11.92
N LEU A 303 1.64 1.69 12.82
CA LEU A 303 1.66 1.94 14.27
C LEU A 303 2.82 2.86 14.69
N GLU A 304 4.02 2.64 14.16
CA GLU A 304 5.16 3.55 14.36
C GLU A 304 4.85 4.96 13.83
N THR A 305 4.22 5.04 12.66
CA THR A 305 3.78 6.32 12.09
C THR A 305 2.77 7.00 13.02
N GLY A 306 1.81 6.24 13.58
CA GLY A 306 0.87 6.74 14.58
C GLY A 306 1.56 7.26 15.86
N VAL A 307 2.52 6.51 16.40
CA VAL A 307 3.33 6.93 17.55
C VAL A 307 4.09 8.23 17.25
N SER A 308 4.65 8.38 16.05
CA SER A 308 5.40 9.58 15.65
C SER A 308 4.56 10.87 15.63
N TYR A 309 3.24 10.74 15.51
CA TYR A 309 2.33 11.89 15.55
C TYR A 309 1.94 12.31 16.96
N LEU A 310 2.11 11.45 17.96
CA LEU A 310 1.82 11.81 19.35
C LEU A 310 2.71 12.99 19.80
N PRO A 311 2.11 14.06 20.38
CA PRO A 311 2.87 15.11 21.05
C PRO A 311 3.67 14.60 22.25
N GLU A 312 4.68 15.36 22.70
CA GLU A 312 5.54 14.97 23.82
C GLU A 312 4.77 14.69 25.13
N ASN A 313 3.73 15.48 25.42
CA ASN A 313 2.89 15.33 26.62
C ASN A 313 1.70 14.36 26.44
N SER A 314 1.77 13.48 25.45
CA SER A 314 0.65 12.60 25.07
C SER A 314 0.26 11.58 26.14
N TRP A 315 1.17 11.21 27.05
CA TRP A 315 0.85 10.38 28.21
C TRP A 315 -0.06 11.07 29.22
N GLN A 316 -0.04 12.40 29.30
CA GLN A 316 -0.90 13.20 30.16
C GLN A 316 -2.18 13.63 29.43
N ASP A 317 -2.03 14.14 28.20
CA ASP A 317 -3.12 14.76 27.46
C ASP A 317 -4.08 13.74 26.83
N ASN A 318 -3.56 12.56 26.44
CA ASN A 318 -4.35 11.54 25.75
C ASN A 318 -3.89 10.12 26.11
N TYR A 319 -3.84 9.82 27.41
CA TYR A 319 -3.30 8.59 27.98
C TYR A 319 -3.75 7.31 27.27
N LEU A 320 -5.06 7.15 27.01
CA LEU A 320 -5.61 5.91 26.44
C LEU A 320 -5.13 5.65 25.01
N LEU A 321 -5.11 6.68 24.16
CA LEU A 321 -4.63 6.56 22.78
C LEU A 321 -3.12 6.25 22.78
N THR A 322 -2.36 6.98 23.58
CA THR A 322 -0.92 6.80 23.74
C THR A 322 -0.60 5.37 24.19
N LEU A 323 -1.19 4.91 25.29
CA LEU A 323 -1.00 3.56 25.81
C LEU A 323 -1.34 2.51 24.74
N THR A 324 -2.46 2.67 24.04
CA THR A 324 -2.90 1.70 23.02
C THR A 324 -1.92 1.65 21.86
N LEU A 325 -1.44 2.79 21.36
CA LEU A 325 -0.46 2.86 20.28
C LEU A 325 0.87 2.21 20.67
N TYR A 326 1.41 2.51 21.86
CA TYR A 326 2.65 1.91 22.34
C TYR A 326 2.51 0.38 22.52
N LEU A 327 1.42 -0.09 23.12
CA LEU A 327 1.14 -1.53 23.25
C LEU A 327 1.02 -2.22 21.90
N GLN A 328 0.25 -1.66 20.97
CA GLN A 328 0.09 -2.22 19.64
C GLN A 328 1.39 -2.19 18.84
N SER A 329 2.19 -1.13 18.95
CA SER A 329 3.49 -1.02 18.28
C SER A 329 4.47 -2.06 18.79
N GLY A 330 4.60 -2.22 20.13
CA GLY A 330 5.45 -3.26 20.71
C GLY A 330 4.99 -4.67 20.36
N GLU A 331 3.67 -4.91 20.33
CA GLU A 331 3.10 -6.19 19.89
C GLU A 331 3.41 -6.45 18.40
N ALA A 332 3.34 -5.42 17.55
CA ALA A 332 3.70 -5.53 16.14
C ALA A 332 5.18 -5.85 15.94
N GLU A 333 6.09 -5.28 16.72
CA GLU A 333 7.51 -5.66 16.70
C GLU A 333 7.71 -7.13 17.09
N PHE A 334 7.05 -7.57 18.17
CA PHE A 334 7.07 -8.96 18.62
C PHE A 334 6.59 -9.92 17.52
N LEU A 335 5.49 -9.59 16.84
CA LEU A 335 4.92 -10.40 15.76
C LEU A 335 5.82 -10.46 14.50
N ASN A 336 6.70 -9.47 14.32
CA ASN A 336 7.73 -9.48 13.27
C ASN A 336 9.04 -10.16 13.73
N GLY A 337 9.07 -10.76 14.93
CA GLY A 337 10.25 -11.46 15.46
C GLY A 337 11.34 -10.52 16.03
N LYS A 338 11.03 -9.24 16.21
CA LYS A 338 11.94 -8.22 16.72
C LYS A 338 11.74 -8.03 18.23
N TYR A 339 12.17 -9.03 19.00
CA TYR A 339 11.85 -9.11 20.42
C TYR A 339 12.63 -8.10 21.27
N GLU A 340 13.86 -7.76 20.90
CA GLU A 340 14.65 -6.74 21.57
C GLU A 340 14.01 -5.35 21.42
N GLU A 341 13.59 -4.99 20.21
CA GLU A 341 12.90 -3.72 19.93
C GLU A 341 11.54 -3.64 20.61
N ALA A 342 10.77 -4.74 20.58
CA ALA A 342 9.52 -4.83 21.32
C ALA A 342 9.74 -4.59 22.82
N LEU A 343 10.76 -5.22 23.40
CA LEU A 343 11.08 -5.07 24.81
C LEU A 343 11.42 -3.63 25.19
N LEU A 344 12.20 -2.91 24.37
CA LEU A 344 12.50 -1.49 24.58
C LEU A 344 11.21 -0.65 24.64
N ILE A 345 10.28 -0.88 23.71
CA ILE A 345 8.98 -0.19 23.68
C ILE A 345 8.19 -0.49 24.97
N PHE A 346 8.14 -1.75 25.39
CA PHE A 346 7.40 -2.14 26.59
C PHE A 346 8.04 -1.63 27.89
N GLU A 347 9.36 -1.53 27.97
CA GLU A 347 10.05 -0.94 29.13
C GLU A 347 9.78 0.56 29.24
N GLN A 348 9.83 1.28 28.11
CA GLN A 348 9.41 2.69 28.07
C GLN A 348 7.94 2.83 28.49
N THR A 349 7.05 1.99 27.97
CA THR A 349 5.62 1.98 28.30
C THR A 349 5.39 1.72 29.78
N PHE A 350 6.11 0.75 30.37
CA PHE A 350 5.99 0.41 31.78
C PHE A 350 6.31 1.58 32.72
N SER A 351 7.23 2.48 32.32
CA SER A 351 7.57 3.68 33.10
C SER A 351 6.47 4.75 33.10
N GLN A 352 5.48 4.66 32.20
CA GLN A 352 4.45 5.69 31.98
C GLN A 352 3.06 5.28 32.45
N VAL A 353 2.79 3.97 32.57
CA VAL A 353 1.46 3.46 32.95
C VAL A 353 1.10 3.83 34.40
N GLN A 354 -0.16 4.19 34.60
CA GLN A 354 -0.64 4.74 35.88
C GLN A 354 -1.40 3.73 36.73
N THR A 355 -1.94 2.67 36.13
CA THR A 355 -2.79 1.70 36.81
C THR A 355 -2.11 0.34 36.93
N THR A 356 -2.39 -0.40 38.01
CA THR A 356 -1.92 -1.77 38.19
C THR A 356 -2.35 -2.68 37.02
N LEU A 357 -3.54 -2.46 36.47
CA LEU A 357 -4.03 -3.23 35.33
C LEU A 357 -3.18 -3.00 34.07
N ASP A 358 -2.81 -1.75 33.80
CA ASP A 358 -1.97 -1.42 32.65
C ASP A 358 -0.52 -1.92 32.85
N MET A 359 0.01 -1.86 34.07
CA MET A 359 1.28 -2.49 34.42
C MET A 359 1.28 -4.00 34.15
N CYS A 360 0.18 -4.69 34.49
CA CYS A 360 0.03 -6.12 34.20
C CYS A 360 0.01 -6.39 32.70
N ARG A 361 -0.73 -5.61 31.92
CA ARG A 361 -0.79 -5.74 30.45
C ARG A 361 0.58 -5.56 29.79
N VAL A 362 1.35 -4.57 30.23
CA VAL A 362 2.70 -4.35 29.71
C VAL A 362 3.63 -5.50 30.10
N ASN A 363 3.55 -5.97 31.36
CA ASN A 363 4.39 -7.06 31.83
C ASN A 363 4.08 -8.40 31.14
N GLU A 364 2.84 -8.65 30.74
CA GLU A 364 2.48 -9.82 29.93
C GLU A 364 3.32 -9.87 28.64
N TYR A 365 3.40 -8.76 27.90
CA TYR A 365 4.22 -8.69 26.71
C TYR A 365 5.73 -8.77 27.00
N ARG A 366 6.21 -8.14 28.07
CA ARG A 366 7.63 -8.25 28.48
C ARG A 366 8.01 -9.71 28.77
N ILE A 367 7.16 -10.44 29.49
CA ILE A 367 7.33 -11.87 29.77
C ILE A 367 7.39 -12.65 28.46
N MET A 368 6.49 -12.36 27.50
CA MET A 368 6.52 -13.01 26.19
C MET A 368 7.84 -12.75 25.44
N CYS A 369 8.33 -11.51 25.43
CA CYS A 369 9.61 -11.16 24.79
C CYS A 369 10.79 -11.91 25.42
N TYR A 370 10.93 -11.85 26.76
CA TYR A 370 12.00 -12.57 27.46
C TYR A 370 11.95 -14.09 27.24
N ARG A 371 10.75 -14.68 27.10
CA ARG A 371 10.60 -16.10 26.76
C ARG A 371 11.09 -16.42 25.35
N MET A 372 10.85 -15.55 24.37
CA MET A 372 11.34 -15.75 23.00
C MET A 372 12.86 -15.60 22.92
N GLU A 373 13.44 -14.69 23.72
CA GLU A 373 14.88 -14.52 23.90
C GLU A 373 15.54 -15.59 24.79
N ASN A 374 14.77 -16.58 25.27
CA ASN A 374 15.23 -17.64 26.17
C ASN A 374 15.80 -17.16 27.52
N ASP A 375 15.52 -15.91 27.94
CA ASP A 375 15.78 -15.41 29.29
C ASP A 375 14.59 -15.73 30.23
N LEU A 376 14.46 -17.01 30.54
CA LEU A 376 13.39 -17.51 31.41
C LEU A 376 13.48 -16.96 32.84
N ASN A 377 14.68 -16.55 33.28
CA ASN A 377 14.89 -15.98 34.61
C ASN A 377 14.26 -14.59 34.72
N SER A 378 14.45 -13.73 33.72
CA SER A 378 13.83 -12.41 33.68
C SER A 378 12.32 -12.51 33.52
N ALA A 379 11.84 -13.40 32.64
CA ALA A 379 10.41 -13.69 32.49
C ALA A 379 9.77 -14.11 33.83
N TYR A 380 10.42 -15.03 34.56
CA TYR A 380 9.95 -15.51 35.85
C TYR A 380 9.90 -14.40 36.92
N LYS A 381 10.96 -13.60 37.03
CA LYS A 381 11.02 -12.47 37.98
C LYS A 381 9.94 -11.44 37.72
N ILE A 382 9.71 -11.08 36.45
CA ILE A 382 8.64 -10.14 36.08
C ILE A 382 7.27 -10.73 36.45
N GLY A 383 7.06 -12.03 36.23
CA GLY A 383 5.84 -12.72 36.65
C GLY A 383 5.57 -12.61 38.14
N LEU A 384 6.57 -12.92 38.98
CA LEU A 384 6.44 -12.81 40.44
C LEU A 384 6.17 -11.37 40.89
N ASN A 385 6.93 -10.40 40.38
CA ASN A 385 6.74 -8.99 40.73
C ASN A 385 5.34 -8.50 40.29
N THR A 386 4.83 -8.99 39.15
CA THR A 386 3.47 -8.63 38.67
C THR A 386 2.39 -9.22 39.57
N LEU A 387 2.58 -10.45 40.06
CA LEU A 387 1.66 -11.07 41.02
C LEU A 387 1.68 -10.33 42.37
N GLU A 388 2.85 -9.89 42.83
CA GLU A 388 2.98 -9.06 44.03
C GLU A 388 2.24 -7.72 43.89
N LEU A 389 2.29 -7.07 42.72
CA LEU A 389 1.48 -5.87 42.42
C LEU A 389 -0.03 -6.14 42.51
N LEU A 390 -0.45 -7.39 42.30
CA LEU A 390 -1.81 -7.87 42.48
C LEU A 390 -2.05 -8.44 43.89
N GLY A 391 -1.16 -8.19 44.86
CA GLY A 391 -1.28 -8.68 46.24
C GLY A 391 -1.16 -10.20 46.37
N LEU A 392 -0.62 -10.89 45.37
CA LEU A 392 -0.39 -12.33 45.36
C LEU A 392 1.10 -12.63 45.55
N GLU A 393 1.47 -12.99 46.77
CA GLU A 393 2.84 -13.37 47.09
C GLU A 393 3.11 -14.84 46.76
N PHE A 394 4.13 -15.08 45.93
CA PHE A 394 4.63 -16.41 45.61
C PHE A 394 6.11 -16.52 45.96
N THR A 395 6.50 -17.63 46.58
CA THR A 395 7.91 -17.92 46.87
C THR A 395 8.65 -18.25 45.56
N ALA A 396 9.75 -17.53 45.31
CA ALA A 396 10.62 -17.82 44.18
C ALA A 396 11.29 -19.19 44.36
N TYR A 397 11.24 -20.05 43.33
CA TYR A 397 11.83 -21.40 43.33
C TYR A 397 11.46 -22.23 44.58
N PRO A 398 10.16 -22.53 44.78
CA PRO A 398 9.73 -23.28 45.95
C PRO A 398 10.30 -24.70 45.94
N ASP A 399 10.63 -25.22 47.12
CA ASP A 399 11.03 -26.62 47.28
C ASP A 399 9.80 -27.54 47.36
N ASP A 400 10.05 -28.85 47.26
CA ASP A 400 8.99 -29.87 47.31
C ASP A 400 8.18 -29.82 48.61
N ALA A 401 8.82 -29.41 49.72
CA ALA A 401 8.18 -29.31 51.02
C ALA A 401 7.14 -28.18 51.04
N TYR A 402 7.51 -27.00 50.53
CA TYR A 402 6.60 -25.86 50.36
C TYR A 402 5.44 -26.19 49.43
N LEU A 403 5.73 -26.83 48.28
CA LEU A 403 4.68 -27.24 47.33
C LEU A 403 3.69 -28.22 47.97
N LEU A 404 4.18 -29.21 48.73
CA LEU A 404 3.33 -30.15 49.44
C LEU A 404 2.47 -29.47 50.51
N GLU A 405 3.03 -28.50 51.24
CA GLU A 405 2.29 -27.69 52.21
C GLU A 405 1.14 -26.93 51.52
N LYS A 406 1.44 -26.18 50.45
CA LYS A 406 0.44 -25.41 49.70
C LYS A 406 -0.62 -26.30 49.08
N LEU A 407 -0.25 -27.44 48.48
CA LEU A 407 -1.19 -28.42 47.96
C LEU A 407 -2.16 -28.92 49.05
N ASN A 408 -1.64 -29.21 50.25
CA ASN A 408 -2.47 -29.65 51.37
C ASN A 408 -3.41 -28.53 51.87
N GLN A 409 -2.95 -27.27 51.90
CA GLN A 409 -3.80 -26.11 52.20
C GLN A 409 -4.93 -25.98 51.17
N THR A 410 -4.61 -26.05 49.87
CA THR A 410 -5.60 -25.98 48.79
C THR A 410 -6.61 -27.12 48.87
N LYS A 411 -6.17 -28.37 49.11
CA LYS A 411 -7.07 -29.52 49.30
C LYS A 411 -8.03 -29.34 50.46
N LYS A 412 -7.58 -28.77 51.59
CA LYS A 412 -8.44 -28.46 52.73
C LYS A 412 -9.49 -27.39 52.38
N VAL A 413 -9.10 -26.36 51.63
CA VAL A 413 -10.04 -25.33 51.19
C VAL A 413 -11.08 -25.92 50.25
N ILE A 414 -10.69 -26.73 49.27
CA ILE A 414 -11.62 -27.40 48.35
C ILE A 414 -12.58 -28.31 49.14
N GLY A 415 -12.06 -29.09 50.09
CA GLY A 415 -12.85 -30.03 50.90
C GLY A 415 -13.45 -31.12 50.02
N ASP A 416 -14.71 -31.45 50.25
CA ASP A 416 -15.45 -32.51 49.52
C ASP A 416 -16.18 -31.97 48.27
N ARG A 417 -15.90 -30.73 47.86
CA ARG A 417 -16.53 -30.10 46.70
C ARG A 417 -16.15 -30.81 45.41
N THR A 418 -17.15 -31.16 44.60
CA THR A 418 -16.95 -31.72 43.27
C THR A 418 -16.50 -30.64 42.30
N THR A 419 -15.82 -31.04 41.22
CA THR A 419 -15.42 -30.13 40.13
C THR A 419 -16.59 -29.30 39.59
N PHE A 420 -17.78 -29.89 39.47
CA PHE A 420 -19.01 -29.19 39.08
C PHE A 420 -19.43 -28.10 40.08
N SER A 421 -19.39 -28.39 41.39
CA SER A 421 -19.74 -27.40 42.42
C SER A 421 -18.77 -26.22 42.49
N LEU A 422 -17.52 -26.41 42.05
CA LEU A 422 -16.53 -25.33 41.96
C LEU A 422 -16.84 -24.38 40.80
N ALA A 423 -17.46 -24.87 39.71
CA ALA A 423 -17.85 -24.05 38.57
C ALA A 423 -19.06 -23.14 38.86
N GLU A 424 -19.86 -23.47 39.87
CA GLU A 424 -21.00 -22.66 40.33
C GLU A 424 -20.61 -21.58 41.35
N LEU A 425 -19.34 -21.52 41.75
CA LEU A 425 -18.86 -20.47 42.65
C LEU A 425 -19.06 -19.10 41.99
N PRO A 426 -19.39 -18.05 42.78
CA PRO A 426 -19.49 -16.71 42.24
C PRO A 426 -18.19 -16.36 41.53
N GLY A 427 -18.31 -15.76 40.33
CA GLY A 427 -17.16 -15.19 39.63
C GLY A 427 -16.41 -14.25 40.57
N LEU A 428 -15.09 -14.19 40.44
CA LEU A 428 -14.21 -13.34 41.26
C LEU A 428 -14.72 -11.90 41.28
N ALA A 429 -15.49 -11.56 42.31
CA ALA A 429 -16.07 -10.25 42.54
C ALA A 429 -15.22 -9.54 43.59
N HIS A 430 -14.51 -8.50 43.17
CA HIS A 430 -13.61 -7.65 43.97
C HIS A 430 -12.30 -8.32 44.42
N LEU A 431 -11.20 -7.90 43.78
CA LEU A 431 -9.89 -7.77 44.43
C LEU A 431 -10.01 -6.67 45.51
N LYS A 432 -10.69 -6.95 46.63
CA LYS A 432 -10.25 -6.44 47.92
C LYS A 432 -9.18 -7.41 48.38
N LEU A 433 -7.97 -7.20 47.85
CA LEU A 433 -6.77 -7.86 48.33
C LEU A 433 -6.61 -7.44 49.79
N TYR A 434 -6.63 -8.44 50.68
CA TYR A 434 -6.54 -8.27 52.12
C TYR A 434 -5.17 -7.78 52.56
#